data_AF-L5P0U1-F1
#
_entry.id   AF-L5P0U1-F1
#
_cell.length_a   1.000
_cell.length_b   1.000
_cell.length_c   1.000
_cell.angle_alpha   90.00
_cell.angle_beta   90.00
_cell.angle_gamma   90.00
#
_symmetry.space_group_name_H-M   'P 1'
#
loop_
_entity.id
_entity.type
_entity.pdbx_description
1 polymer ?
#
loop_
_entity_poly.entity_id
_entity_poly.type
_entity_poly.pdbx_seq_one_letter_code
_entity_poly.pdbx_strand_id
1 'polypeptide(L)'
;IVALVGLLLAFVLGLLAAYLIPAALSNYAETDRMGAAFDIGTLRPILTSGKYATAWLMSFAVLFASSIVVGVLNVIPLLGFVVGAFVTFYAAVAAYYIIGKTWGELHEVEMMDEGETPGEQPAV
;
A
#
# COMPACT_ATOMS: atom_id res chain seq x y z
N ILE A 1 13.39 -11.04 -31.00
CA ILE A 1 12.30 -10.03 -31.10
C ILE A 1 11.08 -10.47 -30.30
N VAL A 2 10.46 -11.62 -30.60
CA VAL A 2 9.27 -12.11 -29.86
C VAL A 2 9.50 -12.19 -28.34
N ALA A 3 10.63 -12.75 -27.89
CA ALA A 3 10.96 -12.83 -26.46
C ALA A 3 11.11 -11.44 -25.79
N LEU A 4 11.68 -10.46 -26.51
CA LEU A 4 11.86 -9.10 -26.00
C LEU A 4 10.51 -8.38 -25.88
N VAL A 5 9.64 -8.53 -26.89
CA VAL A 5 8.27 -7.99 -26.86
C VAL A 5 7.46 -8.63 -25.73
N GLY A 6 7.57 -9.95 -25.57
CA GLY A 6 6.93 -10.66 -24.47
C GLY A 6 7.39 -10.19 -23.09
N LEU A 7 8.71 -9.99 -22.91
CA LEU A 7 9.27 -9.46 -21.66
C LEU A 7 8.78 -8.05 -21.37
N LEU A 8 8.77 -7.17 -22.38
CA LEU A 8 8.30 -5.80 -22.22
C LEU A 8 6.81 -5.77 -21.85
N LEU A 9 5.99 -6.59 -22.50
CA LEU A 9 4.56 -6.70 -22.18
C LEU A 9 4.36 -7.21 -20.75
N ALA A 10 5.08 -8.26 -20.34
CA ALA A 10 5.01 -8.79 -18.99
C ALA A 10 5.44 -7.76 -17.95
N PHE A 11 6.48 -6.98 -18.23
CA PHE A 11 6.93 -5.91 -17.36
C PHE A 11 5.86 -4.81 -17.20
N VAL A 12 5.28 -4.34 -18.30
CA VAL A 12 4.21 -3.32 -18.27
C VAL A 12 2.98 -3.83 -17.51
N LEU A 13 2.52 -5.05 -17.80
CA LEU A 13 1.39 -5.65 -17.10
C LEU A 13 1.68 -5.88 -15.61
N GLY A 14 2.89 -6.32 -15.28
CA GLY A 14 3.32 -6.50 -13.89
C GLY A 14 3.38 -5.18 -13.13
N LEU A 15 3.86 -4.11 -13.76
CA LEU A 15 3.89 -2.78 -13.16
C LEU A 15 2.48 -2.22 -12.94
N LEU A 16 1.59 -2.40 -13.93
CA LEU A 16 0.17 -2.04 -13.78
C LEU A 16 -0.47 -2.83 -12.63
N ALA A 17 -0.24 -4.14 -12.56
CA ALA A 17 -0.74 -4.95 -11.45
C ALA A 17 -0.20 -4.47 -10.09
N ALA A 18 1.10 -4.19 -9.99
CA ALA A 18 1.72 -3.67 -8.77
C ALA A 18 1.16 -2.30 -8.33
N TYR A 19 0.70 -1.48 -9.27
CA TYR A 19 0.04 -0.20 -9.01
C TYR A 19 -1.43 -0.34 -8.62
N LEU A 20 -2.16 -1.25 -9.27
CA LEU A 20 -3.61 -1.39 -9.09
C LEU A 20 -4.00 -2.22 -7.87
N ILE A 21 -3.27 -3.31 -7.61
CA ILE A 21 -3.61 -4.30 -6.57
C ILE A 21 -3.75 -3.67 -5.18
N PRO A 22 -2.84 -2.77 -4.72
CA PRO A 22 -2.95 -2.22 -3.37
C PRO A 22 -4.23 -1.40 -3.18
N ALA A 23 -4.62 -0.57 -4.15
CA ALA A 23 -5.88 0.18 -4.11
C ALA A 23 -7.11 -0.74 -4.15
N ALA A 24 -7.09 -1.75 -5.02
CA ALA A 24 -8.16 -2.74 -5.11
C ALA A 24 -8.36 -3.49 -3.78
N LEU A 25 -7.25 -3.86 -3.13
CA LEU A 25 -7.26 -4.55 -1.85
C LEU A 25 -7.73 -3.64 -0.71
N SER A 26 -7.38 -2.35 -0.73
CA SER A 26 -7.90 -1.36 0.22
C SER A 26 -9.40 -1.20 0.10
N ASN A 27 -9.95 -1.07 -1.12
CA ASN A 27 -11.40 -0.98 -1.33
C ASN A 27 -12.13 -2.25 -0.88
N TYR A 28 -11.54 -3.42 -1.16
CA TYR A 28 -12.07 -4.68 -0.67
C TYR A 28 -12.08 -4.74 0.87
N ALA A 29 -10.97 -4.35 1.50
CA ALA A 29 -10.85 -4.35 2.96
C ALA A 29 -11.81 -3.37 3.64
N GLU A 30 -12.11 -2.24 3.01
CA GLU A 30 -13.07 -1.25 3.50
C GLU A 30 -14.52 -1.70 3.34
N THR A 31 -14.85 -2.32 2.21
CA THR A 31 -16.25 -2.62 1.85
C THR A 31 -16.69 -4.05 2.15
N ASP A 32 -15.74 -4.95 2.47
CA ASP A 32 -15.94 -6.40 2.66
C ASP A 32 -16.63 -7.11 1.47
N ARG A 33 -16.49 -6.55 0.26
CA ARG A 33 -17.11 -7.08 -0.96
C ARG A 33 -16.06 -7.33 -2.04
N MET A 34 -15.90 -8.59 -2.44
CA MET A 34 -14.95 -8.99 -3.51
C MET A 34 -15.13 -8.16 -4.79
N GLY A 35 -16.37 -7.81 -5.16
CA GLY A 35 -16.66 -7.00 -6.35
C GLY A 35 -16.11 -5.56 -6.27
N ALA A 36 -15.92 -5.01 -5.07
CA ALA A 36 -15.41 -3.65 -4.89
C ALA A 36 -13.94 -3.52 -5.34
N ALA A 37 -13.16 -4.61 -5.29
CA ALA A 37 -11.79 -4.63 -5.82
C ALA A 37 -11.72 -4.33 -7.32
N PHE A 38 -12.84 -4.47 -8.05
CA PHE A 38 -12.93 -4.25 -9.49
C PHE A 38 -13.82 -3.07 -9.88
N ASP A 39 -14.27 -2.28 -8.89
CA ASP A 39 -15.08 -1.10 -9.16
C ASP A 39 -14.22 0.04 -9.72
N ILE A 40 -14.14 0.10 -11.05
CA ILE A 40 -13.37 1.11 -11.77
C ILE A 40 -13.88 2.53 -11.49
N GLY A 41 -15.18 2.70 -11.23
CA GLY A 41 -15.76 4.01 -10.94
C GLY A 41 -15.18 4.59 -9.66
N THR A 42 -15.09 3.76 -8.62
CA THR A 42 -14.51 4.11 -7.32
C THR A 42 -12.98 4.20 -7.36
N LEU A 43 -12.32 3.27 -8.05
CA LEU A 43 -10.85 3.21 -8.07
C LEU A 43 -10.20 4.29 -8.93
N ARG A 44 -10.82 4.68 -10.06
CA ARG A 44 -10.20 5.57 -11.04
C ARG A 44 -9.75 6.93 -10.45
N PRO A 45 -10.58 7.68 -9.70
CA PRO A 45 -10.16 8.95 -9.11
C PRO A 45 -8.90 8.84 -8.25
N ILE A 46 -8.82 7.77 -7.44
CA ILE A 46 -7.71 7.51 -6.51
C ILE A 46 -6.45 7.14 -7.28
N LEU A 47 -6.57 6.19 -8.20
CA LEU A 47 -5.46 5.71 -9.03
C LEU A 47 -4.87 6.82 -9.91
N THR A 48 -5.67 7.81 -10.29
CA THR A 48 -5.19 8.98 -11.04
C THR A 48 -4.72 10.13 -10.15
N SER A 49 -4.86 10.02 -8.82
CA SER A 49 -4.47 11.07 -7.91
C SER A 49 -2.94 11.13 -7.74
N GLY A 50 -2.41 12.35 -7.69
CA GLY A 50 -0.99 12.57 -7.39
C GLY A 50 -0.61 12.04 -6.01
N LYS A 51 -1.52 12.14 -5.01
CA LYS A 51 -1.28 11.64 -3.65
C LYS A 51 -1.08 10.12 -3.66
N TYR A 52 -1.96 9.35 -4.31
CA TYR A 52 -1.79 7.90 -4.41
C TYR A 52 -0.53 7.52 -5.17
N ALA A 53 -0.23 8.18 -6.29
CA ALA A 53 0.98 7.93 -7.05
C ALA A 53 2.26 8.16 -6.22
N THR A 54 2.29 9.25 -5.44
CA THR A 54 3.41 9.51 -4.51
C THR A 54 3.50 8.47 -3.41
N ALA A 55 2.38 8.04 -2.83
CA ALA A 55 2.35 7.00 -1.82
C ALA A 55 2.90 5.68 -2.35
N TRP A 56 2.48 5.28 -3.56
CA TRP A 56 2.99 4.09 -4.23
C TRP A 56 4.51 4.16 -4.47
N LEU A 57 5.02 5.31 -4.95
CA LEU A 57 6.45 5.51 -5.13
C LEU A 57 7.22 5.48 -3.80
N MET A 58 6.65 6.04 -2.73
CA MET A 58 7.25 5.97 -1.39
C MET A 58 7.29 4.53 -0.86
N SER A 59 6.20 3.77 -1.02
CA SER A 59 6.15 2.35 -0.67
C SER A 59 7.20 1.55 -1.45
N PHE A 60 7.34 1.81 -2.76
CA PHE A 60 8.41 1.22 -3.57
C PHE A 60 9.80 1.61 -3.06
N ALA A 61 10.02 2.88 -2.72
CA ALA A 61 11.30 3.36 -2.20
C ALA A 61 11.68 2.67 -0.87
N VAL A 62 10.71 2.44 0.02
CA VAL A 62 10.91 1.72 1.28
C VAL A 62 11.35 0.27 1.02
N LEU A 63 10.66 -0.43 0.12
CA LEU A 63 11.01 -1.81 -0.24
C LEU A 63 12.38 -1.90 -0.95
N PHE A 64 12.67 -0.92 -1.81
CA PHE A 64 13.95 -0.82 -2.50
C PHE A 64 15.10 -0.56 -1.52
N ALA A 65 14.93 0.39 -0.59
CA ALA A 65 15.91 0.67 0.46
C ALA A 65 16.14 -0.57 1.35
N SER A 66 15.07 -1.28 1.71
CA SER A 66 15.16 -2.56 2.42
C SER A 66 16.01 -3.58 1.67
N SER A 67 15.80 -3.71 0.36
CA SER A 67 16.58 -4.62 -0.49
C SER A 67 18.08 -4.29 -0.49
N ILE A 68 18.44 -3.01 -0.49
CA ILE A 68 19.84 -2.57 -0.37
C ILE A 68 20.40 -2.96 1.01
N VAL A 69 19.67 -2.67 2.08
CA VAL A 69 20.09 -3.01 3.46
C VAL A 69 20.31 -4.52 3.60
N VAL A 70 19.36 -5.34 3.15
CA VAL A 70 19.50 -6.80 3.16
C VAL A 70 20.69 -7.24 2.30
N GLY A 71 20.90 -6.63 1.14
CA GLY A 71 22.06 -6.91 0.28
C GLY A 71 23.39 -6.68 1.01
N VAL A 72 23.50 -5.60 1.79
CA VAL A 72 24.70 -5.30 2.61
C VAL A 72 24.85 -6.28 3.77
N LEU A 73 23.76 -6.63 4.47
CA LEU A 73 23.81 -7.54 5.62
C LEU A 73 24.23 -8.97 5.24
N ASN A 74 24.01 -9.36 3.97
CA ASN A 74 24.41 -10.67 3.45
C ASN A 74 25.93 -10.88 3.33
N VAL A 75 26.76 -9.89 3.64
CA VAL A 75 28.21 -10.07 3.84
C VAL A 75 28.50 -11.16 4.89
N ILE A 76 27.64 -11.28 5.91
CA ILE A 76 27.65 -12.39 6.87
C ILE A 76 26.35 -13.19 6.66
N PRO A 77 26.38 -14.33 5.97
CA PRO A 77 25.16 -15.00 5.50
C PRO A 77 24.12 -15.29 6.60
N LEU A 78 24.56 -15.78 7.78
CA LEU A 78 23.64 -16.10 8.87
C LEU A 78 23.01 -14.84 9.50
N LEU A 79 23.79 -13.76 9.65
CA LEU A 79 23.29 -12.48 10.16
C LEU A 79 22.35 -11.83 9.14
N GLY A 80 22.74 -11.82 7.87
CA GLY A 80 21.93 -11.32 6.76
C GLY A 80 20.60 -12.05 6.63
N PHE A 81 20.58 -13.36 6.83
CA PHE A 81 19.34 -14.14 6.84
C PHE A 81 18.39 -13.71 7.96
N VAL A 82 18.87 -13.70 9.21
CA VAL A 82 18.01 -13.39 10.37
C VAL A 82 17.59 -11.92 10.34
N VAL A 83 18.54 -10.99 10.30
CA VAL A 83 18.25 -9.55 10.33
C VAL A 83 17.52 -9.12 9.06
N GLY A 84 17.88 -9.67 7.90
CA GLY A 84 17.22 -9.38 6.64
C GLY A 84 15.75 -9.77 6.62
N ALA A 85 15.37 -10.87 7.29
CA ALA A 85 13.97 -11.24 7.45
C ALA A 85 13.16 -10.17 8.21
N PHE A 86 13.70 -9.68 9.34
CA PHE A 86 13.05 -8.59 10.11
C PHE A 86 12.99 -7.28 9.31
N VAL A 87 14.09 -6.89 8.66
CA VAL A 87 14.15 -5.67 7.84
C VAL A 87 13.14 -5.72 6.70
N THR A 88 13.03 -6.86 6.01
CA THR A 88 12.05 -7.06 4.94
C THR A 88 10.63 -7.01 5.47
N PHE A 89 10.36 -7.67 6.61
CA PHE A 89 9.04 -7.66 7.25
C PHE A 89 8.58 -6.24 7.60
N TYR A 90 9.41 -5.48 8.33
CA TYR A 90 9.04 -4.12 8.73
C TYR A 90 8.95 -3.15 7.54
N ALA A 91 9.77 -3.36 6.51
CA ALA A 91 9.65 -2.60 5.26
C ALA A 91 8.33 -2.89 4.54
N ALA A 92 7.88 -4.15 4.52
CA ALA A 92 6.58 -4.51 3.97
C ALA A 92 5.45 -3.86 4.78
N VAL A 93 5.48 -3.96 6.11
CA VAL A 93 4.49 -3.31 7.00
C VAL A 93 4.44 -1.80 6.73
N ALA A 94 5.60 -1.13 6.67
CA ALA A 94 5.67 0.30 6.40
C ALA A 94 5.13 0.66 5.00
N ALA A 95 5.50 -0.10 3.97
CA ALA A 95 5.02 0.10 2.61
C ALA A 95 3.49 -0.02 2.51
N TYR A 96 2.89 -1.04 3.14
CA TYR A 96 1.43 -1.21 3.15
C TYR A 96 0.72 -0.19 4.06
N TYR A 97 1.35 0.23 5.16
CA TYR A 97 0.84 1.29 6.00
C TYR A 97 0.72 2.62 5.24
N ILE A 98 1.74 2.98 4.44
CA ILE A 98 1.70 4.17 3.59
C ILE A 98 0.51 4.14 2.63
N ILE A 99 0.26 3.00 1.98
CA ILE A 99 -0.87 2.84 1.07
C ILE A 99 -2.21 2.95 1.82
N GLY A 100 -2.39 2.17 2.89
CA GLY A 100 -3.64 2.13 3.63
C GLY A 100 -3.99 3.49 4.26
N LYS A 101 -3.00 4.18 4.81
CA LYS A 101 -3.18 5.55 5.32
C LYS A 101 -3.58 6.51 4.21
N THR A 102 -2.88 6.47 3.07
CA THR A 102 -3.20 7.32 1.92
C THR A 102 -4.60 7.06 1.39
N TRP A 103 -5.02 5.79 1.38
CA TRP A 103 -6.37 5.40 0.99
C TRP A 103 -7.42 6.03 1.90
N GLY A 104 -7.26 5.91 3.22
CA GLY A 104 -8.15 6.52 4.20
C GLY A 104 -8.08 8.05 4.29
N GLU A 105 -7.06 8.70 3.70
CA GLU A 105 -7.02 10.16 3.53
C GLU A 105 -7.69 10.62 2.23
N LEU A 106 -7.83 9.74 1.23
CA LEU A 106 -8.42 10.04 -0.07
C LEU A 106 -9.92 9.71 -0.12
N HIS A 107 -10.37 8.77 0.69
CA HIS A 107 -11.76 8.64 1.08
C HIS A 107 -11.93 9.44 2.37
N GLU A 108 -12.82 10.44 2.40
CA GLU A 108 -13.24 11.06 3.66
C GLU A 108 -13.86 9.98 4.54
N VAL A 109 -13.05 9.33 5.37
CA VAL A 109 -13.56 8.66 6.55
C VAL A 109 -14.00 9.80 7.45
N GLU A 110 -15.32 9.98 7.63
CA GLU A 110 -15.84 10.76 8.76
C GLU A 110 -15.24 10.13 10.02
N MET A 111 -14.15 10.72 10.50
CA MET A 111 -13.65 10.47 11.84
C MET A 111 -14.81 10.94 12.73
N MET A 112 -15.52 9.99 13.36
CA MET A 112 -16.43 10.36 14.45
C MET A 112 -15.62 11.23 15.38
N ASP A 113 -15.99 12.50 15.47
CA ASP A 113 -15.35 13.49 16.31
C ASP A 113 -15.28 12.88 17.72
N GLU A 114 -14.09 12.69 18.28
CA GLU A 114 -13.86 12.18 19.64
C GLU A 114 -14.33 13.22 20.69
N GLY A 115 -15.37 14.01 20.37
CA GLY A 115 -15.89 15.12 21.15
C GLY A 115 -17.35 14.98 21.60
N GLU A 116 -18.11 14.00 21.11
CA GLU A 116 -19.50 13.81 21.53
C GLU A 116 -19.60 12.63 22.50
N THR A 117 -19.22 12.82 23.77
CA THR A 117 -19.73 11.98 24.87
C THR A 117 -21.22 12.32 25.07
N PRO A 118 -22.18 11.48 24.63
CA PRO A 118 -23.59 11.77 24.82
C PRO A 118 -23.93 11.37 26.26
N GLY A 119 -23.98 12.30 27.20
CA GLY A 119 -24.40 11.90 28.56
C GLY A 119 -24.36 12.87 29.73
N GLU A 120 -23.84 14.09 29.64
CA GLU A 120 -23.92 15.04 30.77
C GLU A 120 -24.95 16.13 30.51
N GLN A 121 -26.22 15.73 30.52
CA GLN A 121 -27.33 16.65 30.79
C GLN A 121 -27.51 16.70 32.32
N PRO A 122 -27.20 17.83 32.99
CA PRO A 122 -27.43 17.96 34.42
C PRO A 122 -28.93 17.91 34.69
N ALA A 123 -29.36 16.95 35.50
CA ALA A 123 -30.73 16.89 35.99
C ALA A 123 -31.03 18.14 36.82
N VAL A 124 -31.90 19.01 36.30
CA VAL A 124 -32.60 20.05 37.07
C VAL A 124 -34.04 19.64 37.27
#